data_AF-A0A7Y6PEB9-F1
#
_entry.id   AF-A0A7Y6PEB9-F1
#
_cell.length_a   1.000
_cell.length_b   1.000
_cell.length_c   1.000
_cell.angle_alpha   90.00
_cell.angle_beta   90.00
_cell.angle_gamma   90.00
#
_symmetry.space_group_name_H-M   'P 1'
#
loop_
_entity.id
_entity.type
_entity.pdbx_description
1 polymer ?
#
loop_
_entity_poly.entity_id
_entity_poly.type
_entity_poly.pdbx_seq_one_letter_code
_entity_poly.pdbx_strand_id
1 'polypeptide(L)'
;MEYSFYDFLKLLGSLALFLYGMKIMSEGLQKFAGDRLRKILTAMTTNRVTGVLTGVLITALIQSSSATTVMVVSFVNAGLLTLSQSIGVIMGANIGTTVTAWIISALGFKVDIAAMALPLLAVGVPLLFSGKSNRKSIGEFIFGFSFLFMGLSLLKTNAPDLSRNPEMLSFVQNYTDMGFGSVILFVVIGTVLTMIVQASAATMAITLIMCANGWISFELGAALVLGENIGTTITANLAALTANTQARRAALAHLVFNVFGVIWVLCLFKPVTMGVSWFVEDIMRTADPAVAVSFKLSAFHTTFNICNVLILIWFVKLIEKTVCKIIPQREQDEEYRLRFITGGMLSTAELSILQARKEINLFAERTHRMFGMVRDLLHTTNDNDFNKLFSRIEKYENISDNMEVEIANYLNQVSDGRLSSESKLQIRAMLREVTEIESIGDSCYNLARTINRKHRSDMDFTPKQYDHIHQMFQLTDDALSQMISLVEDEHHVVDVNKSFNIENEINNYRNQLKNQNVLDVNNKEYDYQMG
;
A
#
# COMPACT_ATOMS: atom_id res chain seq x y z
N MET A 1 0.91 -4.60 -48.88
CA MET A 1 -0.49 -4.37 -48.46
C MET A 1 -0.44 -3.20 -47.50
N GLU A 2 -1.28 -2.19 -47.75
CA GLU A 2 -1.43 -1.07 -46.81
C GLU A 2 -1.92 -1.62 -45.46
N TYR A 3 -1.29 -1.17 -44.37
CA TYR A 3 -1.70 -1.54 -43.03
C TYR A 3 -3.07 -0.91 -42.76
N SER A 4 -4.12 -1.73 -42.71
CA SER A 4 -5.48 -1.23 -42.66
C SER A 4 -5.87 -0.80 -41.24
N PHE A 5 -6.93 0.00 -41.13
CA PHE A 5 -7.55 0.30 -39.83
C PHE A 5 -7.96 -0.99 -39.10
N TYR A 6 -8.34 -2.04 -39.82
CA TYR A 6 -8.66 -3.34 -39.24
C TYR A 6 -7.42 -4.03 -38.63
N ASP A 7 -6.25 -3.92 -39.27
CA ASP A 7 -5.00 -4.46 -38.72
C ASP A 7 -4.55 -3.70 -37.46
N PHE A 8 -4.76 -2.37 -37.43
CA PHE A 8 -4.57 -1.57 -36.22
C PHE A 8 -5.50 -2.01 -35.08
N LEU A 9 -6.78 -2.26 -35.36
CA LEU A 9 -7.73 -2.79 -34.36
C LEU A 9 -7.32 -4.17 -33.86
N LYS A 10 -6.81 -5.06 -34.73
CA LYS A 10 -6.26 -6.35 -34.30
C LYS A 10 -5.06 -6.17 -33.37
N LEU A 11 -4.17 -5.23 -33.65
CA LEU A 11 -3.02 -4.92 -32.78
C LEU A 11 -3.50 -4.45 -31.40
N LEU A 12 -4.46 -3.52 -31.34
CA LEU A 12 -5.07 -3.05 -30.08
C LEU A 12 -5.76 -4.18 -29.33
N GLY A 13 -6.52 -5.04 -30.02
CA GLY A 13 -7.18 -6.20 -29.42
C GLY A 13 -6.19 -7.22 -28.87
N SER A 14 -5.06 -7.42 -29.56
CA SER A 14 -3.96 -8.29 -29.11
C SER A 14 -3.31 -7.74 -27.84
N LEU A 15 -3.08 -6.41 -27.79
CA LEU A 15 -2.58 -5.73 -26.60
C LEU A 15 -3.56 -5.82 -25.43
N ALA A 16 -4.86 -5.61 -25.68
CA ALA A 16 -5.90 -5.72 -24.65
C ALA A 16 -5.97 -7.14 -24.07
N LEU A 17 -5.86 -8.16 -24.93
CA LEU A 17 -5.82 -9.56 -24.50
C LEU A 17 -4.58 -9.86 -23.64
N PHE A 18 -3.42 -9.37 -24.06
CA PHE A 18 -2.17 -9.49 -23.31
C PHE A 18 -2.28 -8.84 -21.92
N LEU A 19 -2.77 -7.59 -21.88
CA LEU A 19 -2.98 -6.83 -20.65
C LEU A 19 -4.01 -7.49 -19.72
N TYR A 20 -5.10 -8.01 -20.27
CA TYR A 20 -6.10 -8.73 -19.50
C TYR A 20 -5.55 -10.03 -18.93
N GLY A 21 -4.79 -10.79 -19.73
CA GLY A 21 -4.08 -11.98 -19.26
C GLY A 21 -3.15 -11.68 -18.09
N MET A 22 -2.32 -10.64 -18.23
CA MET A 22 -1.46 -10.13 -17.15
C MET A 22 -2.27 -9.78 -15.90
N LYS A 23 -3.36 -9.01 -16.04
CA LYS A 23 -4.22 -8.61 -14.91
C LYS A 23 -4.78 -9.82 -14.15
N ILE A 24 -5.39 -10.77 -14.85
CA ILE A 24 -6.02 -11.94 -14.23
C ILE A 24 -4.96 -12.85 -13.59
N MET A 25 -3.80 -13.00 -14.25
CA MET A 25 -2.66 -13.73 -13.69
C MET A 25 -2.19 -13.12 -12.37
N SER A 26 -2.01 -11.80 -12.33
CA SER A 26 -1.62 -11.07 -11.12
C SER A 26 -2.67 -11.18 -10.01
N GLU A 27 -3.97 -11.03 -10.33
CA GLU A 27 -5.06 -11.21 -9.35
C GLU A 27 -5.10 -12.62 -8.76
N GLY A 28 -4.95 -13.65 -9.60
CA GLY A 28 -4.92 -15.05 -9.16
C GLY A 28 -3.75 -15.32 -8.21
N LEU A 29 -2.57 -14.77 -8.51
CA LEU A 29 -1.41 -14.91 -7.65
C LEU A 29 -1.54 -14.13 -6.34
N GLN A 30 -2.10 -12.91 -6.38
CA GLN A 30 -2.38 -12.10 -5.18
C GLN A 30 -3.36 -12.80 -4.25
N LYS A 31 -4.48 -13.31 -4.76
CA LYS A 31 -5.46 -14.08 -3.96
C LYS A 31 -4.86 -15.34 -3.36
N PHE A 32 -4.00 -16.04 -4.12
CA PHE A 32 -3.28 -17.20 -3.62
C PHE A 32 -2.29 -16.83 -2.50
N ALA A 33 -1.72 -15.62 -2.53
CA ALA A 33 -0.76 -15.13 -1.55
C ALA A 33 -1.37 -14.53 -0.27
N GLY A 34 -2.70 -14.32 -0.21
CA GLY A 34 -3.47 -13.56 0.80
C GLY A 34 -2.85 -13.46 2.21
N ASP A 35 -2.84 -14.56 2.97
CA ASP A 35 -2.40 -14.56 4.39
C ASP A 35 -0.90 -14.22 4.59
N ARG A 36 -0.11 -14.18 3.51
CA ARG A 36 1.32 -13.85 3.57
C ARG A 36 1.59 -12.35 3.58
N LEU A 37 0.61 -11.49 3.31
CA LEU A 37 0.76 -10.02 3.33
C LEU A 37 1.23 -9.50 4.69
N ARG A 38 0.75 -10.09 5.80
CA ARG A 38 1.20 -9.73 7.15
C ARG A 38 2.67 -10.11 7.41
N LYS A 39 3.09 -11.29 6.94
CA LYS A 39 4.50 -11.74 7.00
C LYS A 39 5.42 -10.90 6.10
N ILE A 40 4.89 -10.44 4.97
CA ILE A 40 5.58 -9.52 4.06
C ILE A 40 5.87 -8.20 4.77
N LEU A 41 4.89 -7.61 5.47
CA LEU A 41 5.09 -6.39 6.26
C LEU A 41 6.20 -6.55 7.32
N THR A 42 6.22 -7.67 8.05
CA THR A 42 7.27 -7.95 9.05
C THR A 42 8.66 -8.13 8.42
N ALA A 43 8.74 -8.69 7.21
CA ALA A 43 10.02 -8.85 6.52
C ALA A 43 10.58 -7.51 5.99
N MET A 44 9.71 -6.59 5.59
CA MET A 44 10.08 -5.27 5.02
C MET A 44 10.72 -4.31 6.03
N THR A 45 10.57 -4.53 7.34
CA THR A 45 10.90 -3.54 8.37
C THR A 45 12.28 -3.70 9.00
N THR A 46 13.00 -4.79 8.75
CA THR A 46 14.21 -5.15 9.50
C THR A 46 15.47 -4.35 9.11
N ASN A 47 15.82 -4.26 7.82
CA ASN A 47 16.93 -3.43 7.33
C ASN A 47 16.80 -3.14 5.82
N ARG A 48 17.70 -2.31 5.27
CA ARG A 48 17.63 -1.88 3.86
C ARG A 48 17.79 -3.02 2.85
N VAL A 49 18.59 -4.04 3.17
CA VAL A 49 18.86 -5.19 2.28
C VAL A 49 17.65 -6.12 2.28
N THR A 50 17.09 -6.41 3.44
CA THR A 50 15.83 -7.17 3.53
C THR A 50 14.70 -6.43 2.84
N GLY A 51 14.62 -5.11 2.98
CA GLY A 51 13.70 -4.27 2.19
C GLY A 51 13.83 -4.48 0.68
N VAL A 52 15.05 -4.42 0.12
CA VAL A 52 15.30 -4.70 -1.31
C VAL A 52 14.87 -6.12 -1.68
N LEU A 53 15.29 -7.14 -0.94
CA LEU A 53 14.94 -8.52 -1.23
C LEU A 53 13.42 -8.76 -1.19
N THR A 54 12.73 -8.12 -0.23
CA THR A 54 11.28 -8.19 -0.15
C THR A 54 10.62 -7.49 -1.36
N GLY A 55 11.12 -6.32 -1.77
CA GLY A 55 10.64 -5.65 -2.98
C GLY A 55 10.81 -6.48 -4.26
N VAL A 56 11.98 -7.13 -4.41
CA VAL A 56 12.27 -8.08 -5.50
C VAL A 56 11.24 -9.19 -5.50
N LEU A 57 11.07 -9.87 -4.35
CA LEU A 57 10.21 -11.03 -4.21
C LEU A 57 8.75 -10.68 -4.49
N ILE A 58 8.23 -9.61 -3.87
CA ILE A 58 6.83 -9.20 -4.07
C ILE A 58 6.59 -8.86 -5.53
N THR A 59 7.47 -8.06 -6.13
CA THR A 59 7.26 -7.62 -7.51
C THR A 59 7.42 -8.77 -8.50
N ALA A 60 8.38 -9.66 -8.28
CA ALA A 60 8.54 -10.86 -9.10
C ALA A 60 7.35 -11.82 -8.97
N LEU A 61 6.71 -11.90 -7.80
CA LEU A 61 5.48 -12.66 -7.64
C LEU A 61 4.32 -11.93 -8.33
N ILE A 62 3.99 -10.71 -7.90
CA ILE A 62 2.84 -9.95 -8.40
C ILE A 62 2.96 -9.61 -9.89
N GLN A 63 4.18 -9.55 -10.43
CA GLN A 63 4.50 -9.15 -11.81
C GLN A 63 4.09 -7.71 -12.14
N SER A 64 3.99 -6.84 -11.12
CA SER A 64 3.63 -5.43 -11.30
C SER A 64 4.34 -4.54 -10.28
N SER A 65 5.41 -3.88 -10.72
CA SER A 65 6.12 -2.90 -9.89
C SER A 65 5.26 -1.71 -9.54
N SER A 66 4.48 -1.18 -10.49
CA SER A 66 3.55 -0.07 -10.22
C SER A 66 2.62 -0.41 -9.05
N ALA A 67 2.05 -1.63 -9.02
CA ALA A 67 1.20 -2.08 -7.91
C ALA A 67 2.00 -2.21 -6.61
N THR A 68 3.20 -2.80 -6.66
CA THR A 68 4.06 -2.91 -5.48
C THR A 68 4.48 -1.54 -4.94
N THR A 69 4.84 -0.58 -5.79
CA THR A 69 5.25 0.77 -5.37
C THR A 69 4.08 1.58 -4.84
N VAL A 70 2.89 1.48 -5.44
CA VAL A 70 1.65 2.09 -4.90
C VAL A 70 1.32 1.51 -3.53
N MET A 71 1.48 0.19 -3.34
CA MET A 71 1.31 -0.46 -2.05
C MET A 71 2.33 0.03 -1.01
N VAL A 72 3.61 0.19 -1.39
CA VAL A 72 4.64 0.73 -0.50
C VAL A 72 4.36 2.17 -0.11
N VAL A 73 3.96 3.02 -1.06
CA VAL A 73 3.53 4.40 -0.80
C VAL A 73 2.33 4.42 0.13
N SER A 74 1.37 3.51 -0.04
CA SER A 74 0.22 3.34 0.84
C SER A 74 0.62 2.95 2.27
N PHE A 75 1.64 2.11 2.44
CA PHE A 75 2.18 1.76 3.75
C PHE A 75 2.88 2.91 4.44
N VAL A 76 3.59 3.75 3.69
CA VAL A 76 4.15 4.99 4.23
C VAL A 76 3.03 5.96 4.61
N ASN A 77 1.96 6.03 3.81
CA ASN A 77 0.79 6.84 4.13
C ASN A 77 0.15 6.40 5.46
N ALA A 78 0.06 5.09 5.71
CA ALA A 78 -0.46 4.54 6.96
C ALA A 78 0.53 4.49 8.13
N GLY A 79 1.74 5.03 7.98
CA GLY A 79 2.77 4.94 9.02
C GLY A 79 3.16 3.49 9.37
N LEU A 80 2.94 2.54 8.45
CA LEU A 80 3.39 1.15 8.57
C LEU A 80 4.85 1.01 8.19
N LEU A 81 5.34 1.86 7.29
CA LEU A 81 6.73 1.95 6.89
C LEU A 81 7.27 3.37 7.06
N THR A 82 8.50 3.47 7.51
CA THR A 82 9.25 4.74 7.42
C THR A 82 9.62 5.03 5.97
N LEU A 83 9.88 6.31 5.66
CA LEU A 83 10.38 6.72 4.35
C LEU A 83 11.64 5.95 3.95
N SER A 84 12.63 5.85 4.85
CA SER A 84 13.85 5.06 4.65
C SER A 84 13.61 3.59 4.30
N GLN A 85 12.70 2.90 5.01
CA GLN A 85 12.36 1.50 4.71
C GLN A 85 11.69 1.38 3.33
N SER A 86 10.78 2.31 3.02
CA SER A 86 10.05 2.31 1.75
C SER A 86 10.97 2.44 0.53
N ILE A 87 12.03 3.26 0.63
CA ILE A 87 13.02 3.44 -0.45
C ILE A 87 13.71 2.11 -0.76
N GLY A 88 14.08 1.34 0.26
CA GLY A 88 14.70 0.02 0.07
C GLY A 88 13.78 -0.96 -0.66
N VAL A 89 12.49 -0.98 -0.31
CA VAL A 89 11.52 -1.85 -1.00
C VAL A 89 11.29 -1.40 -2.45
N ILE A 90 11.15 -0.10 -2.70
CA ILE A 90 10.99 0.46 -4.04
C ILE A 90 12.17 0.10 -4.94
N MET A 91 13.40 0.18 -4.41
CA MET A 91 14.62 -0.28 -5.11
C MET A 91 14.51 -1.75 -5.51
N GLY A 92 14.06 -2.61 -4.59
CA GLY A 92 13.82 -4.01 -4.86
C GLY A 92 12.75 -4.26 -5.92
N ALA A 93 11.66 -3.48 -5.90
CA ALA A 93 10.57 -3.62 -6.86
C ALA A 93 11.03 -3.34 -8.30
N ASN A 94 11.92 -2.38 -8.49
CA ASN A 94 12.50 -2.11 -9.80
C ASN A 94 13.31 -3.31 -10.34
N ILE A 95 14.08 -4.01 -9.49
CA ILE A 95 14.74 -5.28 -9.88
C ILE A 95 13.69 -6.36 -10.21
N GLY A 96 12.67 -6.54 -9.37
CA GLY A 96 11.65 -7.57 -9.56
C GLY A 96 10.88 -7.43 -10.88
N THR A 97 10.69 -6.21 -11.38
CA THR A 97 10.07 -5.92 -12.69
C THR A 97 10.76 -6.64 -13.85
N THR A 98 12.06 -6.87 -13.73
CA THR A 98 12.87 -7.45 -14.81
C THR A 98 12.52 -8.92 -15.08
N VAL A 99 11.90 -9.61 -14.10
CA VAL A 99 11.42 -10.98 -14.25
C VAL A 99 10.39 -11.09 -15.37
N THR A 100 9.53 -10.07 -15.55
CA THR A 100 8.54 -10.07 -16.63
C THR A 100 9.18 -10.11 -18.01
N ALA A 101 10.26 -9.36 -18.22
CA ALA A 101 10.99 -9.35 -19.49
C ALA A 101 11.61 -10.72 -19.80
N TRP A 102 12.14 -11.40 -18.77
CA TRP A 102 12.66 -12.76 -18.89
C TRP A 102 11.57 -13.79 -19.16
N ILE A 103 10.40 -13.68 -18.53
CA ILE A 103 9.24 -14.51 -18.84
C ILE A 103 8.90 -14.33 -20.32
N ILE A 104 8.71 -13.09 -20.80
CA ILE A 104 8.35 -12.83 -22.20
C ILE A 104 9.43 -13.37 -23.16
N SER A 105 10.71 -13.14 -22.87
CA SER A 105 11.80 -13.51 -23.79
C SER A 105 12.07 -15.03 -23.80
N ALA A 106 12.18 -15.65 -22.63
CA ALA A 106 12.50 -17.08 -22.51
C ALA A 106 11.31 -17.98 -22.87
N LEU A 107 10.09 -17.53 -22.62
CA LEU A 107 8.88 -18.33 -22.81
C LEU A 107 8.09 -17.90 -24.05
N GLY A 108 8.08 -16.62 -24.42
CA GLY A 108 7.28 -16.10 -25.54
C GLY A 108 7.99 -16.09 -26.90
N PHE A 109 9.32 -15.94 -26.93
CA PHE A 109 10.09 -15.91 -28.18
C PHE A 109 10.85 -17.22 -28.46
N LYS A 110 11.29 -17.92 -27.41
CA LYS A 110 12.05 -19.18 -27.55
C LYS A 110 11.18 -20.43 -27.59
N VAL A 111 10.02 -20.43 -26.93
CA VAL A 111 9.11 -21.57 -26.86
C VAL A 111 7.80 -21.14 -27.55
N ASP A 112 7.23 -22.00 -28.40
CA ASP A 112 5.93 -21.73 -29.03
C ASP A 112 4.79 -21.94 -28.01
N ILE A 113 4.82 -21.19 -26.91
CA ILE A 113 3.84 -21.32 -25.81
C ILE A 113 2.46 -20.89 -26.26
N ALA A 114 2.35 -20.18 -27.38
CA ALA A 114 1.07 -19.99 -28.04
C ALA A 114 0.38 -21.34 -28.34
N ALA A 115 1.13 -22.37 -28.72
CA ALA A 115 0.60 -23.73 -28.90
C ALA A 115 0.17 -24.40 -27.57
N MET A 116 0.77 -23.99 -26.44
CA MET A 116 0.40 -24.46 -25.10
C MET A 116 -0.73 -23.66 -24.44
N ALA A 117 -1.07 -22.47 -24.96
CA ALA A 117 -2.12 -21.63 -24.39
C ALA A 117 -3.49 -22.33 -24.37
N LEU A 118 -3.86 -23.04 -25.45
CA LEU A 118 -5.13 -23.77 -25.53
C LEU A 118 -5.17 -24.99 -24.57
N PRO A 119 -4.15 -25.87 -24.50
CA PRO A 119 -4.06 -26.90 -23.48
C PRO A 119 -4.12 -26.36 -22.04
N LEU A 120 -3.43 -25.26 -21.74
CA LEU A 120 -3.46 -24.63 -20.43
C LEU A 120 -4.86 -24.09 -20.10
N LEU A 121 -5.57 -23.51 -21.07
CA LEU A 121 -6.96 -23.10 -20.88
C LEU A 121 -7.89 -24.27 -20.58
N ALA A 122 -7.71 -25.42 -21.25
CA ALA A 122 -8.50 -26.62 -20.99
C ALA A 122 -8.38 -27.09 -19.53
N VAL A 123 -7.23 -26.85 -18.89
CA VAL A 123 -7.00 -27.14 -17.46
C VAL A 123 -7.44 -25.99 -16.55
N GLY A 124 -7.15 -24.74 -16.93
CA GLY A 124 -7.42 -23.54 -16.13
C GLY A 124 -8.92 -23.24 -15.98
N VAL A 125 -9.71 -23.42 -17.04
CA VAL A 125 -11.14 -23.10 -17.04
C VAL A 125 -11.95 -23.96 -16.05
N PRO A 126 -11.79 -25.29 -15.97
CA PRO A 126 -12.43 -26.07 -14.92
C PRO A 126 -12.08 -25.63 -13.49
N LEU A 127 -10.82 -25.22 -13.27
CA LEU A 127 -10.36 -24.73 -11.96
C LEU A 127 -10.98 -23.38 -11.59
N LEU A 128 -11.22 -22.50 -12.57
CA LEU A 128 -11.90 -21.21 -12.39
C LEU A 128 -13.31 -21.35 -11.80
N PHE A 129 -14.03 -22.41 -12.18
CA PHE A 129 -15.38 -22.69 -11.69
C PHE A 129 -15.40 -23.53 -10.40
N SER A 130 -14.24 -23.78 -9.78
CA SER A 130 -14.19 -24.51 -8.52
C SER A 130 -14.79 -23.71 -7.36
N GLY A 131 -15.59 -24.38 -6.52
CA GLY A 131 -16.12 -23.78 -5.28
C GLY A 131 -15.05 -23.52 -4.20
N LYS A 132 -13.82 -24.03 -4.37
CA LYS A 132 -12.71 -23.80 -3.43
C LYS A 132 -11.85 -22.61 -3.87
N SER A 133 -11.71 -21.61 -3.00
CA SER A 133 -10.97 -20.35 -3.27
C SER A 133 -9.57 -20.60 -3.84
N ASN A 134 -8.76 -21.48 -3.23
CA ASN A 134 -7.40 -21.75 -3.72
C ASN A 134 -7.35 -22.35 -5.12
N ARG A 135 -8.28 -23.25 -5.47
CA ARG A 135 -8.34 -23.86 -6.81
C ARG A 135 -8.75 -22.84 -7.85
N LYS A 136 -9.70 -21.97 -7.48
CA LYS A 136 -10.12 -20.84 -8.31
C LYS A 136 -8.96 -19.90 -8.60
N SER A 137 -8.17 -19.51 -7.59
CA SER A 137 -6.98 -18.66 -7.77
C SER A 137 -5.92 -19.28 -8.69
N ILE A 138 -5.69 -20.60 -8.60
CA ILE A 138 -4.80 -21.32 -9.52
C ILE A 138 -5.38 -21.33 -10.95
N GLY A 139 -6.70 -21.51 -11.08
CA GLY A 139 -7.39 -21.40 -12.36
C GLY A 139 -7.25 -20.01 -12.98
N GLU A 140 -7.41 -18.94 -12.20
CA GLU A 140 -7.19 -17.55 -12.61
C GLU A 140 -5.75 -17.33 -13.07
N PHE A 141 -4.77 -17.85 -12.34
CA PHE A 141 -3.37 -17.78 -12.74
C PHE A 141 -3.11 -18.44 -14.10
N ILE A 142 -3.54 -19.70 -14.28
CA ILE A 142 -3.34 -20.46 -15.53
C ILE A 142 -4.08 -19.80 -16.70
N PHE A 143 -5.31 -19.35 -16.47
CA PHE A 143 -6.11 -18.65 -17.47
C PHE A 143 -5.43 -17.35 -17.92
N GLY A 144 -5.01 -16.53 -16.96
CA GLY A 144 -4.31 -15.26 -17.23
C GLY A 144 -3.00 -15.50 -17.97
N PHE A 145 -2.21 -16.48 -17.53
CA PHE A 145 -0.97 -16.89 -18.20
C PHE A 145 -1.23 -17.31 -19.66
N SER A 146 -2.27 -18.09 -19.92
CA SER A 146 -2.62 -18.53 -21.28
C SER A 146 -3.00 -17.35 -22.18
N PHE A 147 -3.83 -16.43 -21.67
CA PHE A 147 -4.26 -15.23 -22.41
C PHE A 147 -3.12 -14.25 -22.67
N LEU A 148 -2.17 -14.13 -21.73
CA LEU A 148 -0.96 -13.35 -21.89
C LEU A 148 -0.16 -13.84 -23.11
N PHE A 149 0.18 -15.14 -23.17
CA PHE A 149 0.97 -15.67 -24.29
C PHE A 149 0.19 -15.67 -25.61
N MET A 150 -1.11 -15.93 -25.59
CA MET A 150 -1.96 -15.80 -26.77
C MET A 150 -1.97 -14.35 -27.30
N GLY A 151 -2.12 -13.37 -26.42
CA GLY A 151 -2.03 -11.94 -26.75
C GLY A 151 -0.66 -11.56 -27.30
N LEU A 152 0.43 -12.07 -26.72
CA LEU A 152 1.79 -11.85 -27.19
C LEU A 152 2.02 -12.41 -28.60
N SER A 153 1.52 -13.62 -28.87
CA SER A 153 1.61 -14.26 -30.19
C SER A 153 0.83 -13.48 -31.25
N LEU A 154 -0.39 -13.04 -30.90
CA LEU A 154 -1.19 -12.18 -31.77
C LEU A 154 -0.55 -10.81 -31.99
N LEU A 155 0.09 -10.22 -30.98
CA LEU A 155 0.85 -8.99 -31.11
C LEU A 155 2.00 -9.14 -32.11
N LYS A 156 2.78 -10.23 -32.02
CA LYS A 156 3.85 -10.53 -32.98
C LYS A 156 3.31 -10.71 -34.40
N THR A 157 2.17 -11.39 -34.55
CA THR A 157 1.55 -11.70 -35.85
C THR A 157 0.91 -10.48 -36.51
N ASN A 158 0.28 -9.60 -35.72
CA ASN A 158 -0.45 -8.43 -36.21
C ASN A 158 0.38 -7.14 -36.25
N ALA A 159 1.65 -7.21 -35.82
CA ALA A 159 2.57 -6.08 -35.92
C ALA A 159 2.87 -5.75 -37.39
N PRO A 160 2.90 -4.46 -37.78
CA PRO A 160 3.19 -4.05 -39.16
C PRO A 160 4.57 -4.53 -39.63
N ASP A 161 4.64 -5.14 -40.81
CA ASP A 161 5.90 -5.45 -41.47
C ASP A 161 6.44 -4.19 -42.17
N LEU A 162 7.41 -3.51 -41.54
CA LEU A 162 8.04 -2.30 -42.07
C LEU A 162 8.73 -2.53 -43.41
N SER A 163 9.21 -3.74 -43.69
CA SER A 163 9.83 -4.10 -44.97
C SER A 163 8.83 -3.98 -46.14
N ARG A 164 7.53 -4.07 -45.83
CA ARG A 164 6.42 -3.94 -46.78
C ARG A 164 5.74 -2.57 -46.72
N ASN A 165 6.23 -1.65 -45.88
CA ASN A 165 5.70 -0.30 -45.72
C ASN A 165 6.83 0.75 -45.72
N PRO A 166 7.25 1.22 -46.92
CA PRO A 166 8.39 2.12 -47.09
C PRO A 166 8.23 3.47 -46.38
N GLU A 167 7.00 3.98 -46.27
CA GLU A 167 6.71 5.24 -45.58
C GLU A 167 6.95 5.12 -44.07
N MET A 168 6.46 4.03 -43.45
CA MET A 168 6.75 3.75 -42.04
C MET A 168 8.24 3.49 -41.79
N LEU A 169 8.90 2.78 -42.70
CA LEU A 169 10.34 2.52 -42.60
C LEU A 169 11.15 3.82 -42.67
N SER A 170 10.87 4.70 -43.62
CA SER A 170 11.54 5.98 -43.77
C SER A 170 11.27 6.94 -42.60
N PHE A 171 10.04 6.94 -42.06
CA PHE A 171 9.71 7.68 -40.85
C PHE A 171 10.57 7.21 -39.68
N VAL A 172 10.68 5.90 -39.45
CA VAL A 172 11.49 5.34 -38.35
C VAL A 172 12.99 5.63 -38.56
N GLN A 173 13.51 5.47 -39.78
CA GLN A 173 14.93 5.71 -40.12
C GLN A 173 15.36 7.16 -39.86
N ASN A 174 14.51 8.14 -40.14
CA ASN A 174 14.81 9.56 -39.89
C ASN A 174 15.08 9.86 -38.40
N TYR A 175 14.55 9.06 -37.49
CA TYR A 175 14.71 9.24 -36.04
C TYR A 175 15.70 8.24 -35.41
N THR A 176 16.14 7.20 -36.12
CA THR A 176 17.09 6.19 -35.60
C THR A 176 18.55 6.57 -35.83
N ASP A 177 18.84 7.43 -36.82
CA ASP A 177 20.21 7.66 -37.31
C ASP A 177 20.83 8.98 -36.84
N MET A 178 20.32 9.59 -35.76
CA MET A 178 20.81 10.85 -35.18
C MET A 178 21.94 10.66 -34.15
N GLY A 179 22.56 9.46 -34.12
CA GLY A 179 23.58 9.10 -33.14
C GLY A 179 23.04 9.11 -31.71
N PHE A 180 23.75 9.79 -30.79
CA PHE A 180 23.30 9.88 -29.38
C PHE A 180 21.99 10.67 -29.23
N GLY A 181 21.62 11.51 -30.21
CA GLY A 181 20.32 12.18 -30.25
C GLY A 181 19.15 11.19 -30.29
N SER A 182 19.29 10.11 -31.06
CA SER A 182 18.29 9.03 -31.11
C SER A 182 18.18 8.29 -29.79
N VAL A 183 19.28 8.06 -29.07
CA VAL A 183 19.25 7.45 -27.73
C VAL A 183 18.39 8.29 -26.78
N ILE A 184 18.64 9.60 -26.69
CA ILE A 184 17.86 10.49 -25.81
C ILE A 184 16.39 10.55 -26.24
N LEU A 185 16.13 10.63 -27.54
CA LEU A 185 14.77 10.62 -28.07
C LEU A 185 14.01 9.35 -27.65
N PHE A 186 14.62 8.18 -27.77
CA PHE A 186 13.99 6.91 -27.41
C PHE A 186 13.81 6.75 -25.89
N VAL A 187 14.68 7.32 -25.06
CA VAL A 187 14.41 7.46 -23.61
C VAL A 187 13.14 8.26 -23.38
N VAL A 188 12.99 9.42 -24.02
CA VAL A 188 11.79 10.27 -23.86
C VAL A 188 10.53 9.55 -24.35
N ILE A 189 10.60 8.90 -25.51
CA ILE A 189 9.49 8.12 -26.06
C ILE A 189 9.09 7.01 -25.09
N GLY A 190 10.04 6.23 -24.58
CA GLY A 190 9.77 5.17 -23.61
C GLY A 190 9.12 5.71 -22.34
N THR A 191 9.64 6.83 -21.82
CA THR A 191 9.07 7.53 -20.65
C THR A 191 7.62 7.94 -20.88
N VAL A 192 7.30 8.60 -21.99
CA VAL A 192 5.94 9.04 -22.31
C VAL A 192 5.00 7.86 -22.57
N LEU A 193 5.46 6.88 -23.35
CA LEU A 193 4.69 5.69 -23.68
C LEU A 193 4.29 4.93 -22.41
N THR A 194 5.24 4.69 -21.50
CA THR A 194 4.95 4.03 -20.23
C THR A 194 4.07 4.89 -19.32
N MET A 195 4.18 6.22 -19.36
CA MET A 195 3.26 7.08 -18.58
C MET A 195 1.80 6.99 -19.06
N ILE A 196 1.59 6.83 -20.36
CA ILE A 196 0.26 6.67 -20.96
C ILE A 196 -0.29 5.27 -20.69
N VAL A 197 0.52 4.24 -20.96
CA VAL A 197 0.12 2.84 -20.84
C VAL A 197 0.02 2.41 -19.36
N GLN A 198 0.82 3.02 -18.48
CA GLN A 198 0.92 2.75 -17.04
C GLN A 198 1.22 1.29 -16.65
N ALA A 199 1.59 0.46 -17.63
CA ALA A 199 1.96 -0.94 -17.46
C ALA A 199 3.36 -1.19 -18.05
N SER A 200 4.34 -1.41 -17.17
CA SER A 200 5.73 -1.71 -17.57
C SER A 200 5.82 -2.95 -18.45
N ALA A 201 5.10 -4.02 -18.09
CA ALA A 201 5.09 -5.27 -18.85
C ALA A 201 4.62 -5.10 -20.30
N ALA A 202 3.61 -4.24 -20.53
CA ALA A 202 3.11 -3.97 -21.86
C ALA A 202 4.08 -3.10 -22.67
N THR A 203 4.70 -2.11 -22.03
CA THR A 203 5.71 -1.29 -22.73
C THR A 203 6.92 -2.14 -23.11
N MET A 204 7.44 -2.96 -22.19
CA MET A 204 8.51 -3.92 -22.47
C MET A 204 8.13 -4.90 -23.60
N ALA A 205 6.90 -5.40 -23.63
CA ALA A 205 6.43 -6.29 -24.71
C ALA A 205 6.44 -5.60 -26.07
N ILE A 206 5.99 -4.35 -26.14
CA ILE A 206 6.04 -3.52 -27.36
C ILE A 206 7.50 -3.33 -27.80
N THR A 207 8.39 -2.94 -26.89
CA THR A 207 9.82 -2.74 -27.15
C THR A 207 10.50 -3.99 -27.67
N LEU A 208 10.21 -5.16 -27.05
CA LEU A 208 10.71 -6.45 -27.51
C LEU A 208 10.25 -6.78 -28.93
N ILE A 209 8.98 -6.54 -29.26
CA ILE A 209 8.45 -6.79 -30.61
C ILE A 209 9.09 -5.86 -31.64
N MET A 210 9.24 -4.57 -31.33
CA MET A 210 9.88 -3.61 -32.23
C MET A 210 11.32 -4.03 -32.56
N CYS A 211 12.07 -4.51 -31.57
CA CYS A 211 13.44 -4.96 -31.79
C CYS A 211 13.50 -6.32 -32.50
N ALA A 212 12.62 -7.26 -32.14
CA ALA A 212 12.57 -8.59 -32.76
C ALA A 212 12.17 -8.54 -34.25
N ASN A 213 11.33 -7.57 -34.63
CA ASN A 213 10.96 -7.31 -36.02
C ASN A 213 11.95 -6.39 -36.75
N GLY A 214 13.03 -5.95 -36.08
CA GLY A 214 14.07 -5.11 -36.69
C GLY A 214 13.66 -3.66 -36.95
N TRP A 215 12.59 -3.16 -36.33
CA TRP A 215 12.15 -1.77 -36.50
C TRP A 215 13.14 -0.80 -35.85
N ILE A 216 13.70 -1.19 -34.72
CA ILE A 216 14.71 -0.42 -33.98
C ILE A 216 15.83 -1.35 -33.55
N SER A 217 17.05 -0.80 -33.42
CA SER A 217 18.19 -1.59 -32.97
C SER A 217 18.07 -1.95 -31.48
N PHE A 218 18.89 -2.91 -31.04
CA PHE A 218 19.00 -3.26 -29.62
C PHE A 218 19.31 -2.03 -28.75
N GLU A 219 20.19 -1.14 -29.22
CA GLU A 219 20.57 0.08 -28.50
C GLU A 219 19.37 1.01 -28.33
N LEU A 220 18.59 1.26 -29.39
CA LEU A 220 17.40 2.10 -29.28
C LEU A 220 16.32 1.44 -28.42
N GLY A 221 16.18 0.11 -28.48
CA GLY A 221 15.35 -0.64 -27.54
C GLY A 221 15.82 -0.47 -26.09
N ALA A 222 17.12 -0.58 -25.82
CA ALA A 222 17.71 -0.36 -24.50
C ALA A 222 17.47 1.07 -23.99
N ALA A 223 17.58 2.06 -24.87
CA ALA A 223 17.24 3.45 -24.57
C ALA A 223 15.75 3.60 -24.20
N LEU A 224 14.86 2.94 -24.93
CA LEU A 224 13.43 2.92 -24.64
C LEU A 224 13.18 2.30 -23.25
N VAL A 225 13.80 1.16 -22.93
CA VAL A 225 13.73 0.51 -21.60
C VAL A 225 14.18 1.43 -20.46
N LEU A 226 15.25 2.22 -20.64
CA LEU A 226 15.64 3.25 -19.67
C LEU A 226 14.51 4.26 -19.45
N GLY A 227 13.91 4.72 -20.55
CA GLY A 227 12.73 5.57 -20.53
C GLY A 227 11.55 4.96 -19.77
N GLU A 228 11.25 3.68 -20.00
CA GLU A 228 10.17 2.97 -19.31
C GLU A 228 10.34 3.00 -17.80
N ASN A 229 11.57 2.82 -17.30
CA ASN A 229 11.87 2.85 -15.86
C ASN A 229 11.56 4.21 -15.22
N ILE A 230 11.74 5.33 -15.94
CA ILE A 230 11.27 6.65 -15.48
C ILE A 230 9.74 6.70 -15.55
N GLY A 231 9.15 6.28 -16.68
CA GLY A 231 7.70 6.40 -16.91
C GLY A 231 6.85 5.65 -15.89
N THR A 232 7.29 4.47 -15.43
CA THR A 232 6.58 3.67 -14.41
C THR A 232 6.31 4.41 -13.10
N THR A 233 7.14 5.39 -12.76
CA THR A 233 7.06 6.16 -11.51
C THR A 233 5.81 7.05 -11.42
N ILE A 234 5.13 7.31 -12.55
CA ILE A 234 3.94 8.17 -12.59
C ILE A 234 2.81 7.62 -11.72
N THR A 235 2.64 6.29 -11.68
CA THR A 235 1.53 5.63 -10.99
C THR A 235 1.56 5.90 -9.48
N ALA A 236 2.72 5.73 -8.85
CA ALA A 236 2.95 6.04 -7.45
C ALA A 236 2.82 7.53 -7.15
N ASN A 237 3.29 8.39 -8.06
CA ASN A 237 3.21 9.84 -7.89
C ASN A 237 1.76 10.35 -7.97
N LEU A 238 0.96 9.85 -8.90
CA LEU A 238 -0.47 10.15 -8.99
C LEU A 238 -1.22 9.66 -7.74
N ALA A 239 -0.95 8.43 -7.29
CA ALA A 239 -1.56 7.87 -6.09
C ALA A 239 -1.20 8.67 -4.82
N ALA A 240 -0.01 9.26 -4.75
CA ALA A 240 0.42 10.05 -3.60
C ALA A 240 -0.12 11.49 -3.57
N LEU A 241 -0.74 12.00 -4.65
CA LEU A 241 -1.19 13.40 -4.71
C LEU A 241 -2.17 13.78 -3.59
N THR A 242 -3.03 12.85 -3.19
CA THR A 242 -4.03 13.03 -2.12
C THR A 242 -3.56 12.47 -0.78
N ALA A 243 -2.34 11.93 -0.70
CA ALA A 243 -1.79 11.28 0.47
C ALA A 243 -0.96 12.25 1.34
N ASN A 244 -0.54 11.77 2.51
CA ASN A 244 0.25 12.56 3.44
C ASN A 244 1.66 12.89 2.90
N THR A 245 2.37 13.80 3.59
CA THR A 245 3.70 14.28 3.20
C THR A 245 4.72 13.14 3.03
N GLN A 246 4.67 12.11 3.87
CA GLN A 246 5.62 10.99 3.82
C GLN A 246 5.37 10.10 2.59
N ALA A 247 4.10 9.83 2.27
CA ALA A 247 3.72 9.08 1.07
C ALA A 247 4.17 9.80 -0.21
N ARG A 248 3.97 11.12 -0.28
CA ARG A 248 4.47 11.96 -1.37
C ARG A 248 6.00 11.91 -1.51
N ARG A 249 6.72 11.94 -0.38
CA ARG A 249 8.18 11.79 -0.38
C ARG A 249 8.63 10.41 -0.86
N ALA A 250 7.92 9.34 -0.50
CA ALA A 250 8.22 7.99 -0.97
C ALA A 250 8.01 7.84 -2.49
N ALA A 251 6.90 8.36 -3.02
CA ALA A 251 6.65 8.40 -4.46
C ALA A 251 7.70 9.23 -5.22
N LEU A 252 8.10 10.38 -4.67
CA LEU A 252 9.18 11.20 -5.23
C LEU A 252 10.53 10.48 -5.16
N ALA A 253 10.79 9.69 -4.11
CA ALA A 253 12.02 8.92 -4.00
C ALA A 253 12.14 7.86 -5.11
N HIS A 254 11.01 7.26 -5.52
CA HIS A 254 10.96 6.35 -6.67
C HIS A 254 11.35 7.06 -7.98
N LEU A 255 10.84 8.28 -8.19
CA LEU A 255 11.21 9.11 -9.34
C LEU A 255 12.69 9.48 -9.33
N VAL A 256 13.19 9.99 -8.21
CA VAL A 256 14.61 10.39 -8.05
C VAL A 256 15.55 9.20 -8.29
N PHE A 257 15.22 8.02 -7.74
CA PHE A 257 15.99 6.79 -7.94
C PHE A 257 16.10 6.41 -9.43
N ASN A 258 14.99 6.43 -10.16
CA ASN A 258 14.97 6.03 -11.58
C ASN A 258 15.62 7.07 -12.48
N VAL A 259 15.37 8.36 -12.24
CA VAL A 259 15.99 9.45 -13.02
C VAL A 259 17.51 9.43 -12.85
N PHE A 260 18.01 9.30 -11.61
CA PHE A 260 19.45 9.14 -11.40
C PHE A 260 19.98 7.90 -12.13
N GLY A 261 19.27 6.78 -12.01
CA GLY A 261 19.58 5.53 -12.67
C GLY A 261 19.85 5.69 -14.16
N VAL A 262 18.90 6.31 -14.84
CA VAL A 262 18.99 6.56 -16.28
C VAL A 262 20.14 7.49 -16.61
N ILE A 263 20.35 8.57 -15.85
CA ILE A 263 21.43 9.52 -16.10
C ILE A 263 22.81 8.84 -16.10
N TRP A 264 23.12 8.04 -15.08
CA TRP A 264 24.45 7.42 -15.00
C TRP A 264 24.65 6.35 -16.07
N VAL A 265 23.60 5.59 -16.43
CA VAL A 265 23.68 4.63 -17.55
C VAL A 265 23.82 5.34 -18.89
N LEU A 266 23.19 6.50 -19.10
CA LEU A 266 23.37 7.27 -20.32
C LEU A 266 24.83 7.74 -20.49
N CYS A 267 25.49 8.13 -19.40
CA CYS A 267 26.93 8.44 -19.43
C CYS A 267 27.80 7.23 -19.81
N LEU A 268 27.35 6.01 -19.49
CA LEU A 268 28.05 4.75 -19.74
C LEU A 268 27.33 3.88 -20.78
N PHE A 269 26.54 4.49 -21.66
CA PHE A 269 25.57 3.76 -22.47
C PHE A 269 26.24 2.70 -23.36
N LYS A 270 27.25 3.13 -24.12
CA LYS A 270 28.02 2.27 -25.03
C LYS A 270 28.72 1.09 -24.32
N PRO A 271 29.52 1.30 -23.25
CA PRO A 271 30.16 0.17 -22.58
C PRO A 271 29.13 -0.79 -21.95
N VAL A 272 27.99 -0.29 -21.44
CA VAL A 272 26.94 -1.15 -20.89
C VAL A 272 26.28 -2.00 -21.99
N THR A 273 25.88 -1.42 -23.12
CA THR A 273 25.24 -2.16 -24.21
C THR A 273 26.20 -3.15 -24.89
N MET A 274 27.49 -2.81 -25.01
CA MET A 274 28.52 -3.72 -25.47
C MET A 274 28.72 -4.90 -24.51
N GLY A 275 28.80 -4.64 -23.20
CA GLY A 275 28.95 -5.69 -22.19
C GLY A 275 27.77 -6.67 -22.16
N VAL A 276 26.55 -6.15 -22.31
CA VAL A 276 25.34 -6.99 -22.43
C VAL A 276 25.37 -7.83 -23.72
N SER A 277 25.75 -7.23 -24.84
CA SER A 277 25.86 -7.97 -26.11
C SER A 277 26.88 -9.11 -26.02
N TRP A 278 28.06 -8.82 -25.49
CA TRP A 278 29.10 -9.82 -25.23
C TRP A 278 28.59 -10.96 -24.34
N PHE A 279 27.89 -10.65 -23.26
CA PHE A 279 27.34 -11.68 -22.38
C PHE A 279 26.32 -12.58 -23.10
N VAL A 280 25.41 -12.01 -23.88
CA VAL A 280 24.37 -12.81 -24.55
C VAL A 280 24.91 -13.59 -25.75
N GLU A 281 25.83 -13.01 -26.52
CA GLU A 281 26.36 -13.62 -27.75
C GLU A 281 27.48 -14.62 -27.45
N ASP A 282 28.47 -14.24 -26.64
CA ASP A 282 29.67 -15.04 -26.42
C ASP A 282 29.52 -16.05 -25.27
N ILE A 283 28.79 -15.67 -24.21
CA ILE A 283 28.60 -16.52 -23.01
C ILE A 283 27.34 -17.37 -23.11
N MET A 284 26.18 -16.77 -23.38
CA MET A 284 24.93 -17.53 -23.51
C MET A 284 24.82 -18.29 -24.84
N ARG A 285 25.57 -17.88 -25.88
CA ARG A 285 25.65 -18.54 -27.20
C ARG A 285 24.28 -18.77 -27.84
N THR A 286 23.45 -17.74 -27.86
CA THR A 286 22.09 -17.82 -28.41
C THR A 286 22.13 -17.85 -29.95
N ALA A 287 21.69 -18.96 -30.55
CA ALA A 287 21.84 -19.20 -32.00
C ALA A 287 20.82 -18.46 -32.89
N ASP A 288 19.61 -18.20 -32.40
CA ASP A 288 18.57 -17.48 -33.16
C ASP A 288 18.72 -15.95 -32.94
N PRO A 289 18.94 -15.16 -34.01
CA PRO A 289 19.09 -13.70 -33.92
C PRO A 289 17.90 -12.98 -33.26
N ALA A 290 16.66 -13.42 -33.52
CA ALA A 290 15.47 -12.79 -32.94
C ALA A 290 15.37 -13.06 -31.43
N VAL A 291 15.71 -14.28 -31.02
CA VAL A 291 15.78 -14.66 -29.60
C VAL A 291 16.95 -13.93 -28.91
N ALA A 292 18.10 -13.80 -29.58
CA ALA A 292 19.26 -13.09 -29.05
C ALA A 292 18.94 -11.62 -28.72
N VAL A 293 18.22 -10.90 -29.58
CA VAL A 293 17.83 -9.50 -29.33
C VAL A 293 16.90 -9.38 -28.10
N SER A 294 15.90 -10.26 -27.98
CA SER A 294 15.02 -10.28 -26.79
C SER A 294 15.77 -10.59 -25.48
N PHE A 295 16.77 -11.48 -25.54
CA PHE A 295 17.63 -11.80 -24.41
C PHE A 295 18.55 -10.64 -24.06
N LYS A 296 19.11 -9.94 -25.05
CA LYS A 296 19.89 -8.71 -24.83
C LYS A 296 19.07 -7.64 -24.12
N LEU A 297 17.82 -7.40 -24.53
CA LEU A 297 16.95 -6.42 -23.85
C LEU A 297 16.62 -6.83 -22.41
N SER A 298 16.30 -8.10 -22.17
CA SER A 298 16.01 -8.61 -20.82
C SER A 298 17.24 -8.53 -19.92
N ALA A 299 18.41 -8.92 -20.43
CA ALA A 299 19.68 -8.81 -19.73
C ALA A 299 20.04 -7.35 -19.45
N PHE A 300 19.88 -6.44 -20.42
CA PHE A 300 20.09 -5.02 -20.22
C PHE A 300 19.19 -4.47 -19.11
N HIS A 301 17.90 -4.80 -19.12
CA HIS A 301 16.96 -4.34 -18.11
C HIS A 301 17.33 -4.85 -16.70
N THR A 302 17.74 -6.12 -16.59
CA THR A 302 18.23 -6.71 -15.34
C THR A 302 19.53 -6.07 -14.87
N THR A 303 20.53 -5.94 -15.74
CA THR A 303 21.82 -5.31 -15.42
C THR A 303 21.64 -3.87 -14.97
N PHE A 304 20.83 -3.09 -15.69
CA PHE A 304 20.49 -1.72 -15.33
C PHE A 304 19.94 -1.64 -13.89
N ASN A 305 18.88 -2.38 -13.59
CA ASN A 305 18.21 -2.29 -12.30
C ASN A 305 19.07 -2.82 -11.15
N ILE A 306 19.78 -3.94 -11.35
CA ILE A 306 20.69 -4.49 -10.33
C ILE A 306 21.82 -3.52 -10.04
N CYS A 307 22.51 -3.00 -11.07
CA CYS A 307 23.59 -2.04 -10.89
C CYS A 307 23.09 -0.76 -10.22
N ASN A 308 21.92 -0.25 -10.63
CA ASN A 308 21.35 0.96 -10.05
C ASN A 308 21.07 0.79 -8.55
N VAL A 309 20.51 -0.35 -8.13
CA VAL A 309 20.32 -0.67 -6.71
C VAL A 309 21.64 -0.85 -5.98
N LEU A 310 22.60 -1.60 -6.53
CA LEU A 310 23.90 -1.82 -5.89
C LEU A 310 24.67 -0.51 -5.65
N ILE A 311 24.51 0.47 -6.54
CA ILE A 311 25.07 1.82 -6.38
C ILE A 311 24.27 2.59 -5.32
N LEU A 312 22.96 2.72 -5.49
CA LEU A 312 22.14 3.65 -4.70
C LEU A 312 21.71 3.16 -3.31
N ILE A 313 21.80 1.86 -3.02
CA ILE A 313 21.43 1.30 -1.70
C ILE A 313 22.25 1.91 -0.55
N TRP A 314 23.47 2.37 -0.84
CA TRP A 314 24.34 3.05 0.12
C TRP A 314 23.97 4.51 0.35
N PHE A 315 23.16 5.08 -0.55
CA PHE A 315 22.76 6.49 -0.57
C PHE A 315 21.28 6.69 -0.21
N VAL A 316 20.61 5.69 0.39
CA VAL A 316 19.20 5.80 0.82
C VAL A 316 18.95 7.04 1.67
N LYS A 317 19.83 7.34 2.65
CA LYS A 317 19.73 8.55 3.48
C LYS A 317 19.89 9.85 2.69
N LEU A 318 20.67 9.84 1.61
CA LEU A 318 20.83 11.01 0.74
C LEU A 318 19.57 11.24 -0.12
N ILE A 319 18.99 10.16 -0.64
CA ILE A 319 17.71 10.20 -1.35
C ILE A 319 16.62 10.74 -0.42
N GLU A 320 16.53 10.21 0.80
CA GLU A 320 15.60 10.68 1.84
C GLU A 320 15.76 12.17 2.13
N LYS A 321 16.98 12.65 2.37
CA LYS A 321 17.25 14.09 2.57
C LYS A 321 16.83 14.94 1.36
N THR A 322 17.07 14.44 0.15
CA THR A 322 16.72 15.13 -1.09
C THR A 322 15.21 15.31 -1.20
N VAL A 323 14.42 14.24 -1.00
CA VAL A 323 12.96 14.32 -1.09
C VAL A 323 12.34 15.11 0.05
N CYS A 324 12.93 15.05 1.26
CA CYS A 324 12.51 15.88 2.40
C CYS A 324 12.76 17.38 2.15
N LYS A 325 13.82 17.73 1.41
CA LYS A 325 14.11 19.11 1.01
C LYS A 325 13.15 19.60 -0.07
N ILE A 326 12.79 18.75 -1.03
CA ILE A 326 11.87 19.10 -2.13
C ILE A 326 10.42 19.22 -1.62
N ILE A 327 10.00 18.34 -0.71
CA ILE A 327 8.67 18.35 -0.09
C ILE A 327 8.83 18.62 1.41
N PRO A 328 8.82 19.89 1.85
CA PRO A 328 8.94 20.24 3.27
C PRO A 328 7.72 19.80 4.06
N GLN A 329 7.93 19.52 5.34
CA GLN A 329 6.84 19.16 6.25
C GLN A 329 6.11 20.44 6.65
N ARG A 330 4.80 20.50 6.37
CA ARG A 330 3.94 21.56 6.90
C ARG A 330 3.65 21.22 8.35
N GLU A 331 3.72 22.21 9.24
CA GLU A 331 3.22 22.08 10.61
C GLU A 331 1.77 21.63 10.53
N GLN A 332 1.47 20.46 11.10
CA GLN A 332 0.10 19.98 11.23
C GLN A 332 -0.40 20.51 12.57
N ASP A 333 -1.35 21.43 12.52
CA ASP A 333 -2.30 21.59 13.61
C ASP A 333 -2.94 20.22 13.89
N GLU A 334 -3.26 19.93 15.14
CA GLU A 334 -4.08 18.77 15.53
C GLU A 334 -5.50 18.92 14.92
N GLU A 335 -5.60 18.78 13.60
CA GLU A 335 -6.86 18.90 12.87
C GLU A 335 -7.65 17.58 12.88
N TYR A 336 -8.97 17.77 12.76
CA TYR A 336 -10.11 16.86 12.70
C TYR A 336 -10.02 15.76 11.61
N ARG A 337 -8.92 15.04 11.49
CA ARG A 337 -8.83 13.92 10.53
C ARG A 337 -8.18 12.70 11.17
N LEU A 338 -8.67 11.53 10.77
CA LEU A 338 -8.03 10.25 11.09
C LEU A 338 -6.55 10.30 10.70
N ARG A 339 -5.69 9.74 11.56
CA ARG A 339 -4.24 9.82 11.40
C ARG A 339 -3.71 8.80 10.39
N PHE A 340 -4.26 7.60 10.43
CA PHE A 340 -3.86 6.45 9.64
C PHE A 340 -4.78 6.22 8.44
N ILE A 341 -6.05 6.62 8.54
CA ILE A 341 -7.02 6.61 7.43
C ILE A 341 -7.01 7.98 6.74
N THR A 342 -6.01 8.24 5.91
CA THR A 342 -5.81 9.57 5.27
C THR A 342 -6.02 9.58 3.76
N GLY A 343 -6.21 8.43 3.10
CA GLY A 343 -6.31 8.38 1.65
C GLY A 343 -6.93 7.09 1.11
N GLY A 344 -8.27 7.07 0.99
CA GLY A 344 -9.04 6.03 0.33
C GLY A 344 -8.80 4.60 0.82
N MET A 345 -9.43 3.63 0.17
CA MET A 345 -9.12 2.21 0.41
C MET A 345 -7.71 1.87 -0.07
N LEU A 346 -6.99 1.06 0.70
CA LEU A 346 -5.73 0.50 0.25
C LEU A 346 -5.90 -0.56 -0.83
N SER A 347 -4.78 -0.94 -1.46
CA SER A 347 -4.74 -1.92 -2.56
C SER A 347 -5.29 -3.30 -2.21
N THR A 348 -5.34 -3.67 -0.92
CA THR A 348 -6.01 -4.90 -0.46
C THR A 348 -6.79 -4.63 0.82
N ALA A 349 -7.82 -5.43 1.06
CA ALA A 349 -8.71 -5.23 2.20
C ALA A 349 -8.04 -5.56 3.55
N GLU A 350 -7.11 -6.50 3.58
CA GLU A 350 -6.34 -6.84 4.78
C GLU A 350 -5.52 -5.64 5.27
N LEU A 351 -4.98 -4.86 4.33
CA LEU A 351 -4.21 -3.66 4.63
C LEU A 351 -5.11 -2.54 5.13
N SER A 352 -6.30 -2.41 4.54
CA SER A 352 -7.31 -1.47 5.00
C SER A 352 -7.79 -1.81 6.42
N ILE A 353 -8.02 -3.09 6.72
CA ILE A 353 -8.35 -3.56 8.07
C ILE A 353 -7.25 -3.20 9.08
N LEU A 354 -5.98 -3.37 8.70
CA LEU A 354 -4.85 -3.00 9.55
C LEU A 354 -4.80 -1.48 9.83
N GLN A 355 -5.09 -0.64 8.83
CA GLN A 355 -5.20 0.81 9.03
C GLN A 355 -6.30 1.16 10.04
N ALA A 356 -7.49 0.59 9.84
CA ALA A 356 -8.61 0.82 10.74
C ALA A 356 -8.28 0.37 12.17
N ARG A 357 -7.54 -0.73 12.35
CA ARG A 357 -7.13 -1.19 13.69
C ARG A 357 -6.21 -0.21 14.39
N LYS A 358 -5.23 0.35 13.68
CA LYS A 358 -4.37 1.41 14.22
C LYS A 358 -5.16 2.67 14.60
N GLU A 359 -6.15 3.02 13.80
CA GLU A 359 -7.02 4.15 14.09
C GLU A 359 -7.90 3.90 15.33
N ILE A 360 -8.46 2.70 15.46
CA ILE A 360 -9.21 2.28 16.66
C ILE A 360 -8.33 2.31 17.91
N ASN A 361 -7.06 1.90 17.80
CA ASN A 361 -6.13 1.99 18.93
C ASN A 361 -5.86 3.45 19.33
N LEU A 362 -5.63 4.34 18.34
CA LEU A 362 -5.51 5.77 18.60
C LEU A 362 -6.79 6.37 19.20
N PHE A 363 -7.96 5.88 18.78
CA PHE A 363 -9.24 6.28 19.33
C PHE A 363 -9.33 5.89 20.82
N ALA A 364 -9.01 4.65 21.15
CA ALA A 364 -8.94 4.16 22.53
C ALA A 364 -7.99 5.00 23.41
N GLU A 365 -6.78 5.32 22.92
CA GLU A 365 -5.81 6.17 23.63
C GLU A 365 -6.34 7.60 23.88
N ARG A 366 -7.04 8.18 22.90
CA ARG A 366 -7.65 9.52 23.03
C ARG A 366 -8.78 9.53 24.04
N THR A 367 -9.62 8.49 24.03
CA THR A 367 -10.72 8.33 24.98
C THR A 367 -10.19 8.11 26.41
N HIS A 368 -9.14 7.31 26.59
CA HIS A 368 -8.47 7.16 27.89
C HIS A 368 -7.86 8.48 28.38
N ARG A 369 -7.23 9.26 27.49
CA ARG A 369 -6.77 10.62 27.83
C ARG A 369 -7.91 11.54 28.24
N MET A 370 -9.08 11.43 27.59
CA MET A 370 -10.27 12.18 27.98
C MET A 370 -10.75 11.80 29.38
N PHE A 371 -10.73 10.51 29.74
CA PHE A 371 -11.01 10.06 31.10
C PHE A 371 -10.02 10.66 32.12
N GLY A 372 -8.73 10.74 31.79
CA GLY A 372 -7.74 11.46 32.60
C GLY A 372 -8.11 12.93 32.84
N MET A 373 -8.55 13.64 31.79
CA MET A 373 -9.02 15.02 31.92
C MET A 373 -10.26 15.16 32.81
N VAL A 374 -11.17 14.18 32.80
CA VAL A 374 -12.34 14.15 33.71
C VAL A 374 -11.90 14.01 35.18
N ARG A 375 -10.89 13.17 35.45
CA ARG A 375 -10.31 13.03 36.79
C ARG A 375 -9.69 14.35 37.27
N ASP A 376 -8.94 15.02 36.40
CA ASP A 376 -8.34 16.33 36.70
C ASP A 376 -9.42 17.42 36.93
N LEU A 377 -10.50 17.37 36.15
CA LEU A 377 -11.62 18.32 36.26
C LEU A 377 -12.27 18.27 37.65
N LEU A 378 -12.38 17.08 38.26
CA LEU A 378 -12.94 16.92 39.61
C LEU A 378 -12.18 17.72 40.69
N HIS A 379 -10.89 18.00 40.47
CA HIS A 379 -10.01 18.69 41.42
C HIS A 379 -9.68 20.13 41.04
N THR A 380 -10.13 20.58 39.87
CA THR A 380 -9.81 21.91 39.38
C THR A 380 -10.75 22.92 40.02
N THR A 381 -10.23 23.79 40.89
CA THR A 381 -11.03 24.79 41.62
C THR A 381 -11.00 26.17 40.98
N ASN A 382 -9.94 26.49 40.23
CA ASN A 382 -9.84 27.78 39.54
C ASN A 382 -10.79 27.84 38.34
N ASP A 383 -11.70 28.81 38.32
CA ASP A 383 -12.73 28.93 37.27
C ASP A 383 -12.16 29.02 35.85
N ASN A 384 -11.04 29.70 35.64
CA ASN A 384 -10.46 29.85 34.31
C ASN A 384 -9.91 28.51 33.81
N ASP A 385 -9.19 27.79 34.67
CA ASP A 385 -8.62 26.48 34.34
C ASP A 385 -9.72 25.41 34.23
N PHE A 386 -10.76 25.47 35.07
CA PHE A 386 -11.92 24.60 35.00
C PHE A 386 -12.64 24.74 33.66
N ASN A 387 -12.98 25.97 33.25
CA ASN A 387 -13.67 26.22 31.99
C ASN A 387 -12.83 25.78 30.79
N LYS A 388 -11.51 26.03 30.80
CA LYS A 388 -10.59 25.54 29.75
C LYS A 388 -10.58 24.01 29.66
N LEU A 389 -10.48 23.33 30.79
CA LEU A 389 -10.43 21.87 30.83
C LEU A 389 -11.77 21.25 30.42
N PHE A 390 -12.89 21.81 30.90
CA PHE A 390 -14.23 21.40 30.49
C PHE A 390 -14.45 21.57 28.98
N SER A 391 -14.12 22.73 28.41
CA SER A 391 -14.20 22.94 26.95
C SER A 391 -13.26 22.02 26.16
N ARG A 392 -12.12 21.63 26.74
CA ARG A 392 -11.23 20.65 26.12
C ARG A 392 -11.86 19.25 26.10
N ILE A 393 -12.55 18.84 27.16
CA ILE A 393 -13.28 17.56 27.20
C ILE A 393 -14.42 17.57 26.18
N GLU A 394 -15.20 18.65 26.10
CA GLU A 394 -16.25 18.83 25.08
C GLU A 394 -15.66 18.72 23.66
N LYS A 395 -14.49 19.32 23.41
CA LYS A 395 -13.80 19.17 22.11
C LYS A 395 -13.39 17.71 21.84
N TYR A 396 -12.96 16.97 22.85
CA TYR A 396 -12.56 15.56 22.70
C TYR A 396 -13.76 14.65 22.42
N GLU A 397 -14.92 14.91 23.01
CA GLU A 397 -16.17 14.20 22.66
C GLU A 397 -16.56 14.46 21.20
N ASN A 398 -16.55 15.71 20.74
CA ASN A 398 -16.80 15.99 19.32
C ASN A 398 -15.78 15.31 18.39
N ILE A 399 -14.52 15.14 18.83
CA ILE A 399 -13.52 14.37 18.07
C ILE A 399 -13.88 12.88 18.06
N SER A 400 -14.35 12.33 19.19
CA SER A 400 -14.81 10.95 19.33
C SER A 400 -15.92 10.62 18.33
N ASP A 401 -16.97 11.43 18.23
CA ASP A 401 -18.08 11.24 17.29
C ASP A 401 -17.61 11.20 15.84
N ASN A 402 -16.76 12.16 15.47
CA ASN A 402 -16.22 12.23 14.13
C ASN A 402 -15.33 11.02 13.82
N MET A 403 -14.54 10.55 14.80
CA MET A 403 -13.74 9.35 14.65
C MET A 403 -14.60 8.10 14.46
N GLU A 404 -15.70 7.94 15.22
CA GLU A 404 -16.63 6.83 15.02
C GLU A 404 -17.14 6.81 13.58
N VAL A 405 -17.72 7.92 13.11
CA VAL A 405 -18.35 8.00 11.81
C VAL A 405 -17.33 7.78 10.69
N GLU A 406 -16.15 8.39 10.77
CA GLU A 406 -15.12 8.24 9.74
C GLU A 406 -14.55 6.80 9.69
N ILE A 407 -14.29 6.18 10.84
CA ILE A 407 -13.78 4.79 10.89
C ILE A 407 -14.87 3.81 10.43
N ALA A 408 -16.12 3.98 10.86
CA ALA A 408 -17.23 3.11 10.46
C ALA A 408 -17.51 3.20 8.95
N ASN A 409 -17.53 4.41 8.39
CA ASN A 409 -17.67 4.61 6.95
C ASN A 409 -16.53 3.95 6.16
N TYR A 410 -15.30 4.08 6.66
CA TYR A 410 -14.15 3.42 6.06
C TYR A 410 -14.28 1.89 6.10
N LEU A 411 -14.63 1.31 7.24
CA LEU A 411 -14.86 -0.13 7.40
C LEU A 411 -15.99 -0.65 6.49
N ASN A 412 -17.06 0.14 6.30
CA ASN A 412 -18.14 -0.19 5.36
C ASN A 412 -17.65 -0.22 3.91
N GLN A 413 -16.85 0.77 3.48
CA GLN A 413 -16.24 0.76 2.14
C GLN A 413 -15.33 -0.46 1.93
N VAL A 414 -14.56 -0.83 2.95
CA VAL A 414 -13.71 -2.03 2.90
C VAL A 414 -14.55 -3.31 2.82
N SER A 415 -15.73 -3.32 3.45
CA SER A 415 -16.71 -4.42 3.40
C SER A 415 -17.23 -4.71 2.00
N ASP A 416 -17.35 -3.67 1.15
CA ASP A 416 -17.80 -3.79 -0.24
C ASP A 416 -16.76 -4.46 -1.16
N GLY A 417 -15.52 -4.60 -0.68
CA GLY A 417 -14.43 -5.25 -1.39
C GLY A 417 -14.55 -6.78 -1.46
N ARG A 418 -13.63 -7.41 -2.22
CA ARG A 418 -13.50 -8.89 -2.23
C ARG A 418 -12.79 -9.35 -0.96
N LEU A 419 -13.56 -9.70 0.07
CA LEU A 419 -13.05 -10.13 1.37
C LEU A 419 -12.97 -11.64 1.56
N SER A 420 -11.98 -12.08 2.33
CA SER A 420 -11.98 -13.40 2.96
C SER A 420 -13.07 -13.48 4.06
N SER A 421 -13.47 -14.71 4.44
CA SER A 421 -14.44 -14.90 5.54
C SER A 421 -13.91 -14.39 6.89
N GLU A 422 -12.60 -14.46 7.11
CA GLU A 422 -11.93 -13.98 8.32
C GLU A 422 -11.95 -12.45 8.40
N SER A 423 -11.61 -11.79 7.29
CA SER A 423 -11.66 -10.32 7.18
C SER A 423 -13.06 -9.76 7.45
N LYS A 424 -14.12 -10.45 7.02
CA LYS A 424 -15.51 -10.06 7.32
C LYS A 424 -15.84 -10.15 8.82
N LEU A 425 -15.28 -11.13 9.52
CA LEU A 425 -15.47 -11.25 10.97
C LEU A 425 -14.73 -10.12 11.70
N GLN A 426 -13.50 -9.82 11.27
CA GLN A 426 -12.70 -8.73 11.83
C GLN A 426 -13.39 -7.37 11.66
N ILE A 427 -13.91 -7.06 10.47
CA ILE A 427 -14.62 -5.79 10.23
C ILE A 427 -15.83 -5.66 11.15
N ARG A 428 -16.61 -6.72 11.36
CA ARG A 428 -17.77 -6.68 12.28
C ARG A 428 -17.36 -6.47 13.73
N ALA A 429 -16.27 -7.10 14.18
CA ALA A 429 -15.72 -6.86 15.51
C ALA A 429 -15.27 -5.40 15.67
N MET A 430 -14.57 -4.86 14.67
CA MET A 430 -14.06 -3.49 14.67
C MET A 430 -15.17 -2.44 14.64
N LEU A 431 -16.25 -2.66 13.87
CA LEU A 431 -17.42 -1.78 13.90
C LEU A 431 -18.02 -1.71 15.31
N ARG A 432 -18.06 -2.84 16.03
CA ARG A 432 -18.49 -2.85 17.43
C ARG A 432 -17.49 -2.15 18.34
N GLU A 433 -16.18 -2.42 18.19
CA GLU A 433 -15.12 -1.75 18.98
C GLU A 433 -15.24 -0.21 18.89
N VAL A 434 -15.45 0.32 17.69
CA VAL A 434 -15.59 1.77 17.46
C VAL A 434 -16.76 2.36 18.24
N THR A 435 -17.95 1.77 18.14
CA THR A 435 -19.15 2.25 18.85
C THR A 435 -18.99 2.14 20.36
N GLU A 436 -18.40 1.06 20.88
CA GLU A 436 -18.20 0.91 22.33
C GLU A 436 -17.17 1.92 22.87
N ILE A 437 -16.14 2.28 22.08
CA ILE A 437 -15.16 3.32 22.45
C ILE A 437 -15.81 4.72 22.43
N GLU A 438 -16.66 5.01 21.45
CA GLU A 438 -17.43 6.25 21.39
C GLU A 438 -18.33 6.38 22.63
N SER A 439 -19.02 5.31 23.02
CA SER A 439 -19.91 5.32 24.19
C SER A 439 -19.17 5.57 25.51
N ILE A 440 -17.89 5.19 25.60
CA ILE A 440 -17.01 5.57 26.73
C ILE A 440 -16.73 7.08 26.68
N GLY A 441 -16.51 7.63 25.48
CA GLY A 441 -16.31 9.06 25.29
C GLY A 441 -17.51 9.88 25.74
N ASP A 442 -18.69 9.45 25.32
CA ASP A 442 -19.99 9.99 25.71
C ASP A 442 -20.19 9.95 27.24
N SER A 443 -19.80 8.83 27.86
CA SER A 443 -19.84 8.67 29.32
C SER A 443 -18.89 9.65 30.03
N CYS A 444 -17.68 9.87 29.49
CA CYS A 444 -16.74 10.86 30.03
C CYS A 444 -17.30 12.29 29.96
N TYR A 445 -17.95 12.65 28.84
CA TYR A 445 -18.57 13.97 28.72
C TYR A 445 -19.75 14.13 29.69
N ASN A 446 -20.57 13.09 29.87
CA ASN A 446 -21.63 13.08 30.87
C ASN A 446 -21.10 13.22 32.31
N LEU A 447 -19.97 12.60 32.64
CA LEU A 447 -19.28 12.81 33.91
C LEU A 447 -18.81 14.26 34.06
N ALA A 448 -18.17 14.83 33.03
CA ALA A 448 -17.74 16.23 33.04
C ALA A 448 -18.91 17.20 33.22
N ARG A 449 -20.06 16.96 32.59
CA ARG A 449 -21.28 17.75 32.77
C ARG A 449 -21.81 17.66 34.20
N THR A 450 -21.71 16.49 34.83
CA THR A 450 -22.09 16.29 36.23
C THR A 450 -21.15 17.06 37.16
N ILE A 451 -19.85 17.02 36.92
CA ILE A 451 -18.85 17.79 37.67
C ILE A 451 -19.06 19.30 37.48
N ASN A 452 -19.40 19.77 36.27
CA ASN A 452 -19.72 21.18 36.02
C ASN A 452 -21.00 21.63 36.74
N ARG A 453 -22.02 20.77 36.85
CA ARG A 453 -23.21 21.07 37.68
C ARG A 453 -22.84 21.23 39.15
N LYS A 454 -21.99 20.34 39.68
CA LYS A 454 -21.44 20.46 41.03
C LYS A 454 -20.67 21.77 41.21
N HIS A 455 -19.73 22.08 40.31
CA HIS A 455 -18.90 23.30 40.38
C HIS A 455 -19.70 24.59 40.41
N ARG A 456 -20.86 24.62 39.73
CA ARG A 456 -21.78 25.76 39.72
C ARG A 456 -22.75 25.80 40.90
N SER A 457 -22.76 24.76 41.72
CA SER A 457 -23.62 24.65 42.91
C SER A 457 -22.83 25.00 44.16
N ASP A 458 -23.52 25.41 45.23
CA ASP A 458 -22.90 25.65 46.54
C ASP A 458 -22.62 24.35 47.32
N MET A 459 -22.76 23.18 46.67
CA MET A 459 -22.60 21.87 47.30
C MET A 459 -21.28 21.21 46.88
N ASP A 460 -20.62 20.57 47.85
CA ASP A 460 -19.38 19.86 47.65
C ASP A 460 -19.45 18.46 48.26
N PHE A 461 -18.71 17.51 47.69
CA PHE A 461 -18.68 16.13 48.17
C PHE A 461 -17.96 16.04 49.53
N THR A 462 -18.41 15.12 50.38
CA THR A 462 -17.67 14.80 51.61
C THR A 462 -16.32 14.16 51.27
N PRO A 463 -15.33 14.19 52.19
CA PRO A 463 -14.06 13.48 51.99
C PRO A 463 -14.23 11.99 51.67
N LYS A 464 -15.20 11.32 52.32
CA LYS A 464 -15.52 9.91 52.04
C LYS A 464 -16.06 9.69 50.62
N GLN A 465 -16.93 10.58 50.14
CA GLN A 465 -17.43 10.51 48.76
C GLN A 465 -16.29 10.70 47.75
N TYR A 466 -15.34 11.61 48.02
CA TYR A 466 -14.14 11.77 47.20
C TYR A 466 -13.30 10.48 47.17
N ASP A 467 -13.03 9.86 48.33
CA ASP A 467 -12.29 8.59 48.41
C ASP A 467 -12.99 7.48 47.59
N HIS A 468 -14.33 7.41 47.66
CA HIS A 468 -15.11 6.46 46.88
C HIS A 468 -15.02 6.69 45.37
N ILE A 469 -15.12 7.95 44.95
CA ILE A 469 -14.98 8.33 43.54
C ILE A 469 -13.57 8.01 43.05
N HIS A 470 -12.52 8.28 43.83
CA HIS A 470 -11.14 7.95 43.48
C HIS A 470 -10.91 6.47 43.29
N GLN A 471 -11.45 5.63 44.18
CA GLN A 471 -11.33 4.19 44.04
C GLN A 471 -12.06 3.69 42.77
N MET A 472 -13.26 4.22 42.47
CA MET A 472 -13.97 3.87 41.24
C MET A 472 -13.22 4.36 39.99
N PHE A 473 -12.63 5.56 40.05
CA PHE A 473 -11.79 6.07 38.97
C PHE A 473 -10.56 5.20 38.74
N GLN A 474 -9.92 4.69 39.78
CA GLN A 474 -8.78 3.79 39.61
C GLN A 474 -9.18 2.47 38.94
N LEU A 475 -10.27 1.85 39.39
CA LEU A 475 -10.77 0.61 38.77
C LEU A 475 -11.14 0.82 37.29
N THR A 476 -11.72 1.97 36.97
CA THR A 476 -12.08 2.33 35.58
C THR A 476 -10.83 2.63 34.74
N ASP A 477 -9.83 3.30 35.30
CA ASP A 477 -8.54 3.59 34.65
C ASP A 477 -7.79 2.28 34.30
N ASP A 478 -7.82 1.31 35.22
CA ASP A 478 -7.25 -0.03 35.03
C ASP A 478 -7.98 -0.80 33.91
N ALA A 479 -9.32 -0.67 33.84
CA ALA A 479 -10.14 -1.27 32.78
C ALA A 479 -9.81 -0.67 31.41
N LEU A 480 -9.71 0.66 31.31
CA LEU A 480 -9.39 1.36 30.05
C LEU A 480 -7.94 1.08 29.61
N SER A 481 -7.01 0.99 30.54
CA SER A 481 -5.61 0.61 30.26
C SER A 481 -5.51 -0.84 29.73
N GLN A 482 -6.30 -1.75 30.31
CA GLN A 482 -6.38 -3.13 29.83
C GLN A 482 -7.04 -3.21 28.44
N MET A 483 -8.07 -2.40 28.18
CA MET A 483 -8.71 -2.29 26.86
C MET A 483 -7.70 -1.87 25.80
N ILE A 484 -6.90 -0.82 26.03
CA ILE A 484 -5.86 -0.38 25.09
C ILE A 484 -4.87 -1.53 24.80
N SER A 485 -4.43 -2.22 25.86
CA SER A 485 -3.50 -3.35 25.72
C SER A 485 -4.07 -4.49 24.84
N LEU A 486 -5.37 -4.76 24.94
CA LEU A 486 -6.05 -5.77 24.13
C LEU A 486 -6.30 -5.31 22.68
N VAL A 487 -6.63 -4.04 22.48
CA VAL A 487 -6.83 -3.46 21.14
C VAL A 487 -5.51 -3.40 20.36
N GLU A 488 -4.39 -3.14 21.04
CA GLU A 488 -3.05 -3.17 20.46
C GLU A 488 -2.54 -4.60 20.18
N ASP A 489 -2.98 -5.59 20.96
CA ASP A 489 -2.47 -6.95 20.88
C ASP A 489 -2.96 -7.72 19.63
N GLU A 490 -2.13 -7.63 18.61
CA GLU A 490 -2.28 -8.29 17.34
C GLU A 490 -2.15 -9.82 17.35
N HIS A 491 -1.65 -10.42 18.43
CA HIS A 491 -1.31 -11.84 18.53
C HIS A 491 -2.07 -12.58 19.63
N HIS A 492 -3.00 -11.91 20.33
CA HIS A 492 -3.80 -12.48 21.43
C HIS A 492 -2.94 -13.14 22.52
N VAL A 493 -1.83 -12.50 22.85
CA VAL A 493 -0.91 -12.86 23.94
C VAL A 493 -1.41 -12.30 25.29
N VAL A 494 -2.11 -11.17 25.28
CA VAL A 494 -2.65 -10.51 26.45
C VAL A 494 -3.83 -11.30 27.00
N ASP A 495 -3.81 -11.55 28.31
CA ASP A 495 -4.86 -12.31 28.98
C ASP A 495 -6.17 -11.51 29.08
N VAL A 496 -7.21 -12.03 28.41
CA VAL A 496 -8.56 -11.46 28.42
C VAL A 496 -9.26 -11.65 29.78
N ASN A 497 -8.87 -12.64 30.58
CA ASN A 497 -9.49 -12.91 31.88
C ASN A 497 -9.33 -11.74 32.86
N LYS A 498 -8.26 -10.97 32.71
CA LYS A 498 -8.04 -9.75 33.50
C LYS A 498 -9.16 -8.73 33.32
N SER A 499 -9.69 -8.57 32.11
CA SER A 499 -10.81 -7.64 31.85
C SER A 499 -12.08 -8.05 32.61
N PHE A 500 -12.41 -9.35 32.61
CA PHE A 500 -13.57 -9.87 33.35
C PHE A 500 -13.42 -9.70 34.86
N ASN A 501 -12.20 -9.85 35.39
CA ASN A 501 -11.94 -9.65 36.82
C ASN A 501 -12.14 -8.19 37.23
N ILE A 502 -11.59 -7.24 36.45
CA ILE A 502 -11.76 -5.80 36.72
C ILE A 502 -13.23 -5.41 36.62
N GLU A 503 -13.97 -5.90 35.62
CA GLU A 503 -15.41 -5.64 35.51
C GLU A 503 -16.19 -6.13 36.74
N ASN A 504 -15.86 -7.30 37.26
CA ASN A 504 -16.47 -7.81 38.49
C ASN A 504 -16.16 -6.93 39.70
N GLU A 505 -14.92 -6.44 39.83
CA GLU A 505 -14.53 -5.50 40.90
C GLU A 505 -15.31 -4.18 40.81
N ILE A 506 -15.40 -3.59 39.60
CA ILE A 506 -16.21 -2.39 39.34
C ILE A 506 -17.67 -2.62 39.72
N ASN A 507 -18.26 -3.75 39.28
CA ASN A 507 -19.66 -4.08 39.55
C ASN A 507 -19.93 -4.25 41.04
N ASN A 508 -19.04 -4.95 41.75
CA ASN A 508 -19.13 -5.16 43.19
C ASN A 508 -19.02 -3.83 43.94
N TYR A 509 -18.03 -3.01 43.58
CA TYR A 509 -17.82 -1.72 44.22
C TYR A 509 -18.98 -0.74 43.97
N ARG A 510 -19.50 -0.68 42.74
CA ARG A 510 -20.71 0.08 42.40
C ARG A 510 -21.90 -0.33 43.27
N ASN A 511 -22.12 -1.64 43.45
CA ASN A 511 -23.24 -2.15 44.24
C ASN A 511 -23.06 -1.79 45.73
N GLN A 512 -21.84 -1.84 46.25
CA GLN A 512 -21.51 -1.38 47.61
C GLN A 512 -21.80 0.12 47.78
N LEU A 513 -21.33 0.96 46.85
CA LEU A 513 -21.56 2.40 46.90
C LEU A 513 -23.05 2.76 46.81
N LYS A 514 -23.83 2.07 45.97
CA LYS A 514 -25.28 2.27 45.90
C LYS A 514 -25.98 1.98 47.23
N ASN A 515 -25.61 0.88 47.89
CA ASN A 515 -26.18 0.52 49.19
C ASN A 515 -25.75 1.51 50.28
N GLN A 516 -24.47 1.91 50.27
CA GLN A 516 -23.93 2.87 51.24
C GLN A 516 -24.58 4.24 51.09
N ASN A 517 -24.77 4.72 49.87
CA ASN A 517 -25.43 6.01 49.59
C ASN A 517 -26.83 6.08 50.21
N VAL A 518 -27.63 5.02 50.06
CA VAL A 518 -28.97 4.94 50.66
C VAL A 518 -28.90 5.02 52.20
N LEU A 519 -27.93 4.35 52.81
CA LEU A 519 -27.75 4.37 54.27
C LEU A 519 -27.29 5.75 54.75
N ASP A 520 -26.32 6.36 54.08
CA ASP A 520 -25.76 7.66 54.44
C ASP A 520 -26.79 8.79 54.33
N VAL A 521 -27.60 8.79 53.27
CA VAL A 521 -28.74 9.73 53.12
C VAL A 521 -29.77 9.53 54.23
N ASN A 522 -30.11 8.27 54.56
CA ASN A 522 -31.04 7.98 55.67
C ASN A 522 -30.48 8.41 57.04
N ASN A 523 -29.16 8.28 57.22
CA ASN A 523 -28.45 8.69 58.42
C ASN A 523 -28.15 10.20 58.46
N LYS A 524 -28.48 10.94 57.40
CA LYS A 524 -28.25 12.39 57.25
C LYS A 524 -26.76 12.77 57.29
N GLU A 525 -25.89 11.89 56.81
CA GLU A 525 -24.47 12.23 56.59
C GLU A 525 -24.33 13.30 55.49
N TYR A 526 -25.25 13.31 54.53
CA TYR A 526 -25.48 14.33 53.51
C TYR A 526 -26.94 14.28 53.01
N ASP A 527 -27.37 15.30 52.26
CA ASP A 527 -28.75 15.37 51.75
C ASP A 527 -28.94 14.57 50.46
N TYR A 528 -30.21 14.45 50.03
CA TYR A 528 -30.58 13.74 48.81
C TYR A 528 -30.08 14.43 47.52
N GLN A 529 -29.78 15.73 47.56
CA GLN A 529 -29.29 16.45 46.39
C GLN A 529 -27.78 16.21 46.19
N MET A 530 -27.07 15.91 47.28
CA MET A 530 -25.64 15.65 47.34
C MET A 530 -25.26 14.16 47.23
N GLY A 531 -26.16 13.24 47.62
CA GLY A 531 -26.03 11.78 47.44
C GLY A 531 -26.58 11.29 46.12
#